data_AF-A0A7S2JB90-F1
#
_entry.id   AF-A0A7S2JB90-F1
#
_cell.length_a   1.000
_cell.length_b   1.000
_cell.length_c   1.000
_cell.angle_alpha   90.00
_cell.angle_beta   90.00
_cell.angle_gamma   90.00
#
_symmetry.space_group_name_H-M   'P 1'
#
loop_
_entity.id
_entity.type
_entity.pdbx_description
1 polymer ?
#
loop_
_entity_poly.entity_id
_entity_poly.type
_entity_poly.pdbx_seq_one_letter_code
_entity_poly.pdbx_strand_id
1 'polypeptide(L)'
;RCMGFSRGGRFCARLASELSGTITGIAAVGAIRYPEPNNATRPVPVVAVHGVLDNVNPFHGDGPQYWGESVLDGIHKWADFNGCKSLQHYHLKMDVEVIKHTQCDENADVVLVKMGKIGHEWPPVGTINVRVGILQFFSEHPRPEICHTVADGEVRFRRCYEHVSWARTAGIFQQP
;
A
#
# COMPACT_ATOMS: atom_id res chain seq x y z
N ARG A 1 1.75 8.56 3.61
CA ARG A 1 1.22 7.17 3.69
C ARG A 1 -0.18 7.13 3.10
N CYS A 2 -0.60 6.00 2.53
CA CYS A 2 -1.96 5.81 2.03
C CYS A 2 -2.51 4.46 2.50
N MET A 3 -3.77 4.41 2.90
CA MET A 3 -4.45 3.18 3.30
C MET A 3 -5.82 3.15 2.64
N GLY A 4 -6.23 2.01 2.09
CA GLY A 4 -7.54 1.89 1.50
C GLY A 4 -8.05 0.46 1.40
N PHE A 5 -9.37 0.35 1.37
CA PHE A 5 -10.09 -0.89 1.13
C PHE A 5 -10.62 -0.94 -0.31
N SER A 6 -10.55 -2.11 -0.95
CA SER A 6 -11.06 -2.35 -2.30
C SER A 6 -10.52 -1.31 -3.31
N ARG A 7 -11.39 -0.60 -4.03
CA ARG A 7 -11.01 0.49 -4.94
C ARG A 7 -10.10 1.54 -4.27
N GLY A 8 -10.28 1.82 -2.99
CA GLY A 8 -9.41 2.75 -2.24
C GLY A 8 -7.99 2.21 -2.06
N GLY A 9 -7.82 0.90 -1.87
CA GLY A 9 -6.49 0.29 -1.80
C GLY A 9 -5.79 0.28 -3.16
N ARG A 10 -6.55 0.04 -4.24
CA ARG A 10 -6.04 0.19 -5.62
C ARG A 10 -5.63 1.63 -5.92
N PHE A 11 -6.42 2.59 -5.46
CA PHE A 11 -6.07 4.00 -5.55
C PHE A 11 -4.75 4.30 -4.83
N CYS A 12 -4.54 3.76 -3.61
CA CYS A 12 -3.25 3.88 -2.92
C CYS A 12 -2.09 3.27 -3.72
N ALA A 13 -2.25 2.09 -4.33
CA ALA A 13 -1.23 1.50 -5.18
C ALA A 13 -0.89 2.41 -6.38
N ARG A 14 -1.90 3.00 -7.04
CA ARG A 14 -1.67 3.97 -8.12
C ARG A 14 -0.97 5.22 -7.62
N LEU A 15 -1.35 5.76 -6.46
CA LEU A 15 -0.66 6.91 -5.88
C LEU A 15 0.80 6.59 -5.49
N ALA A 16 1.10 5.38 -5.04
CA ALA A 16 2.49 4.97 -4.81
C ALA A 16 3.31 4.99 -6.10
N SER A 17 2.73 4.53 -7.21
CA SER A 17 3.36 4.61 -8.54
C SER A 17 3.58 6.05 -8.98
N GLU A 18 2.58 6.92 -8.90
CA GLU A 18 2.69 8.28 -9.47
C GLU A 18 3.39 9.27 -8.53
N LEU A 19 3.30 9.06 -7.21
CA LEU A 19 3.70 10.03 -6.20
C LEU A 19 4.58 9.39 -5.12
N SER A 20 5.50 8.49 -5.49
CA SER A 20 6.41 7.78 -4.57
C SER A 20 7.25 8.71 -3.67
N GLY A 21 7.45 9.97 -4.07
CA GLY A 21 8.09 11.00 -3.25
C GLY A 21 7.21 11.57 -2.12
N THR A 22 5.89 11.44 -2.23
CA THR A 22 4.91 11.91 -1.24
C THR A 22 4.25 10.75 -0.49
N ILE A 23 3.87 9.69 -1.21
CA ILE A 23 3.29 8.47 -0.64
C ILE A 23 4.41 7.50 -0.29
N THR A 24 4.91 7.65 0.93
CA THR A 24 6.06 6.91 1.48
C THR A 24 5.75 5.49 1.95
N GLY A 25 4.57 4.96 1.66
CA GLY A 25 4.15 3.63 2.08
C GLY A 25 2.64 3.46 1.97
N ILE A 26 2.22 2.24 1.62
CA ILE A 26 0.83 1.92 1.33
C ILE A 26 0.32 0.72 2.11
N ALA A 27 -0.97 0.75 2.39
CA ALA A 27 -1.70 -0.37 2.95
C ALA A 27 -2.95 -0.66 2.10
N ALA A 28 -3.05 -1.87 1.56
CA ALA A 28 -4.14 -2.28 0.67
C ALA A 28 -4.92 -3.45 1.27
N VAL A 29 -6.18 -3.21 1.64
CA VAL A 29 -7.07 -4.26 2.18
C VAL A 29 -8.02 -4.71 1.08
N GLY A 30 -8.00 -6.00 0.74
CA GLY A 30 -8.82 -6.59 -0.32
C GLY A 30 -8.57 -5.91 -1.67
N ALA A 31 -7.33 -5.51 -1.99
CA ALA A 31 -7.09 -4.48 -3.00
C ALA A 31 -5.71 -4.43 -3.66
N ILE A 32 -4.71 -5.18 -3.17
CA ILE A 32 -3.34 -5.01 -3.67
C ILE A 32 -3.24 -5.38 -5.15
N ARG A 33 -2.56 -4.51 -5.91
CA ARG A 33 -2.17 -4.71 -7.30
C ARG A 33 -0.85 -4.01 -7.55
N TYR A 34 -0.14 -4.46 -8.58
CA TYR A 34 1.03 -3.74 -9.09
C TYR A 34 0.61 -2.86 -10.28
N PRO A 35 0.81 -1.52 -10.23
CA PRO A 35 0.53 -0.66 -11.38
C PRO A 35 1.45 -0.99 -12.57
N GLU A 36 0.89 -1.05 -13.78
CA GLU A 36 1.65 -1.22 -15.01
C GLU A 36 1.31 -0.10 -16.02
N PRO A 37 2.28 0.74 -16.45
CA PRO A 37 3.63 0.83 -15.88
C PRO A 37 3.60 1.32 -14.42
N ASN A 38 4.64 0.96 -13.65
CA ASN A 38 4.91 1.55 -12.34
C ASN A 38 5.89 2.71 -12.50
N ASN A 39 5.44 3.92 -12.20
CA ASN A 39 6.22 5.15 -12.35
C ASN A 39 6.97 5.55 -11.07
N ALA A 40 6.94 4.70 -10.04
CA ALA A 40 7.58 5.02 -8.77
C ALA A 40 9.08 5.18 -8.97
N THR A 41 9.62 6.30 -8.46
CA THR A 41 11.04 6.63 -8.55
C THR A 41 11.88 6.06 -7.42
N ARG A 42 11.26 5.36 -6.47
CA ARG A 42 11.92 4.71 -5.33
C ARG A 42 11.09 3.53 -4.79
N PRO A 43 11.71 2.58 -4.07
CA PRO A 43 11.02 1.51 -3.36
C PRO A 43 9.95 2.04 -2.38
N VAL A 44 8.79 1.38 -2.30
CA VAL A 44 7.66 1.80 -1.45
C VAL A 44 7.27 0.67 -0.51
N PRO A 45 7.33 0.83 0.83
CA PRO A 45 6.86 -0.18 1.76
C PRO A 45 5.37 -0.50 1.53
N VAL A 46 5.04 -1.79 1.43
CA VAL A 46 3.68 -2.27 1.13
C VAL A 46 3.23 -3.26 2.19
N VAL A 47 2.04 -3.03 2.76
CA VAL A 47 1.31 -4.05 3.52
C VAL A 47 -0.04 -4.32 2.87
N ALA A 48 -0.32 -5.58 2.58
CA ALA A 48 -1.59 -6.03 2.04
C ALA A 48 -2.28 -6.96 3.03
N VAL A 49 -3.61 -6.87 3.07
CA VAL A 49 -4.45 -7.86 3.77
C VAL A 49 -5.49 -8.34 2.80
N HIS A 50 -5.59 -9.64 2.57
CA HIS A 50 -6.50 -10.15 1.54
C HIS A 50 -7.16 -11.47 1.96
N GLY A 51 -8.46 -11.55 1.70
CA GLY A 51 -9.26 -12.75 1.96
C GLY A 51 -9.16 -13.75 0.81
N VAL A 52 -8.96 -15.04 1.11
CA VAL A 52 -8.93 -16.10 0.09
C VAL A 52 -10.30 -16.30 -0.56
N LEU A 53 -11.37 -16.01 0.18
CA LEU A 53 -12.76 -16.12 -0.29
C LEU A 53 -13.30 -14.82 -0.91
N ASP A 54 -12.43 -13.85 -1.20
CA ASP A 54 -12.82 -12.59 -1.84
C ASP A 54 -13.36 -12.88 -3.25
N ASN A 55 -14.66 -12.69 -3.46
CA ASN A 55 -15.34 -12.93 -4.73
C ASN A 55 -15.45 -11.68 -5.62
N VAL A 56 -14.99 -10.52 -5.13
CA VAL A 56 -14.98 -9.25 -5.88
C VAL A 56 -13.60 -9.04 -6.50
N ASN A 57 -12.55 -9.27 -5.70
CA ASN A 57 -11.15 -9.20 -6.07
C ASN A 57 -10.48 -10.56 -5.76
N PRO A 58 -10.69 -11.58 -6.62
CA PRO A 58 -10.22 -12.94 -6.35
C PRO A 58 -8.75 -13.06 -5.95
N PHE A 59 -8.49 -13.76 -4.85
CA PHE A 59 -7.13 -13.93 -4.33
C PHE A 59 -6.19 -14.57 -5.35
N HIS A 60 -6.68 -15.61 -6.03
CA HIS A 60 -5.92 -16.35 -7.03
C HIS A 60 -5.80 -15.64 -8.38
N GLY A 61 -6.30 -14.41 -8.48
CA GLY A 61 -6.43 -13.74 -9.76
C GLY A 61 -7.58 -14.33 -10.55
N ASP A 62 -7.59 -14.05 -11.85
CA ASP A 62 -8.75 -14.27 -12.69
C ASP A 62 -10.00 -13.54 -12.13
N GLY A 63 -11.11 -13.60 -12.84
CA GLY A 63 -12.33 -12.90 -12.47
C GLY A 63 -12.57 -11.63 -13.31
N PRO A 64 -13.21 -10.59 -12.75
CA PRO A 64 -13.67 -9.46 -13.56
C PRO A 64 -12.53 -8.76 -14.30
N GLN A 65 -12.83 -8.19 -15.47
CA GLN A 65 -11.86 -7.49 -16.32
C GLN A 65 -11.00 -6.44 -15.59
N TYR A 66 -11.49 -5.89 -14.47
CA TYR A 66 -10.78 -4.90 -13.67
C TYR A 66 -9.76 -5.47 -12.66
N TRP A 67 -9.71 -6.79 -12.44
CA TRP A 67 -8.85 -7.45 -11.45
C TRP A 67 -7.72 -8.21 -12.12
N GLY A 68 -7.99 -9.41 -12.66
CA GLY A 68 -7.08 -10.22 -13.49
C GLY A 68 -5.83 -10.76 -12.79
N GLU A 69 -5.03 -9.88 -12.18
CA GLU A 69 -3.80 -10.18 -11.44
C GLU A 69 -4.12 -10.89 -10.11
N SER A 70 -3.35 -11.94 -9.79
CA SER A 70 -3.45 -12.58 -8.49
C SER A 70 -2.82 -11.73 -7.40
N VAL A 71 -3.30 -11.89 -6.16
CA VAL A 71 -2.75 -11.18 -5.00
C VAL A 71 -1.28 -11.53 -4.79
N LEU A 72 -0.91 -12.79 -5.02
CA LEU A 72 0.49 -13.23 -4.90
C LEU A 72 1.36 -12.60 -5.98
N ASP A 73 0.89 -12.50 -7.23
CA ASP A 73 1.64 -11.84 -8.31
C ASP A 73 1.85 -10.36 -8.02
N GLY A 74 0.81 -9.66 -7.54
CA GLY A 74 0.92 -8.27 -7.14
C GLY A 74 1.97 -8.07 -6.03
N ILE A 75 1.99 -8.98 -5.04
CA ILE A 75 2.97 -8.96 -3.94
C ILE A 75 4.38 -9.25 -4.44
N HIS A 76 4.56 -10.24 -5.31
CA HIS A 76 5.86 -10.57 -5.89
C HIS A 76 6.41 -9.40 -6.72
N LYS A 77 5.59 -8.78 -7.59
CA LYS A 77 6.03 -7.62 -8.38
C LYS A 77 6.43 -6.42 -7.50
N TRP A 78 5.72 -6.16 -6.41
CA TRP A 78 6.13 -5.14 -5.44
C TRP A 78 7.45 -5.51 -4.74
N ALA A 79 7.62 -6.77 -4.35
CA ALA A 79 8.85 -7.23 -3.71
C ALA A 79 10.06 -7.15 -4.65
N ASP A 80 9.88 -7.53 -5.92
CA ASP A 80 10.89 -7.42 -6.96
C ASP A 80 11.27 -5.96 -7.22
N PHE A 81 10.26 -5.08 -7.35
CA PHE A 81 10.47 -3.64 -7.51
C PHE A 81 11.21 -3.02 -6.31
N ASN A 82 10.92 -3.48 -5.10
CA ASN A 82 11.58 -3.01 -3.89
C ASN A 82 12.95 -3.68 -3.62
N GLY A 83 13.42 -4.58 -4.48
CA GLY A 83 14.74 -5.22 -4.35
C GLY A 83 14.86 -6.17 -3.15
N CYS A 84 13.75 -6.78 -2.72
CA CYS A 84 13.72 -7.67 -1.55
C CYS A 84 14.56 -8.94 -1.74
N LYS A 85 15.29 -9.36 -0.69
CA LYS A 85 16.26 -10.47 -0.76
C LYS A 85 15.90 -11.67 0.12
N SER A 86 14.94 -11.50 1.03
CA SER A 86 14.50 -12.56 1.94
C SER A 86 13.00 -12.76 1.84
N LEU A 87 12.56 -14.02 1.90
CA LEU A 87 11.16 -14.42 1.94
C LEU A 87 10.91 -15.28 3.17
N GLN A 88 9.91 -14.91 3.96
CA GLN A 88 9.41 -15.68 5.08
C GLN A 88 7.91 -15.92 4.91
N HIS A 89 7.48 -17.15 5.15
CA HIS A 89 6.06 -17.51 5.13
C HIS A 89 5.76 -18.35 6.37
N TYR A 90 4.80 -17.90 7.18
CA TYR A 90 4.43 -18.57 8.42
C TYR A 90 2.94 -18.41 8.73
N HIS A 91 2.42 -19.30 9.55
CA HIS A 91 1.07 -19.20 10.11
C HIS A 91 1.10 -18.32 11.35
N LEU A 92 0.35 -17.22 11.33
CA LEU A 92 0.18 -16.37 12.51
C LEU A 92 -0.87 -16.96 13.45
N LYS A 93 -1.96 -17.49 12.89
CA LYS A 93 -3.05 -18.19 13.58
C LYS A 93 -3.71 -19.18 12.61
N MET A 94 -4.69 -19.95 13.09
CA MET A 94 -5.57 -20.72 12.22
C MET A 94 -6.22 -19.80 11.17
N ASP A 95 -6.15 -20.19 9.90
CA ASP A 95 -6.66 -19.43 8.75
C ASP A 95 -6.02 -18.04 8.53
N VAL A 96 -4.91 -17.72 9.20
CA VAL A 96 -4.17 -16.47 8.99
C VAL A 96 -2.70 -16.77 8.74
N GLU A 97 -2.28 -16.55 7.50
CA GLU A 97 -0.90 -16.73 7.04
C GLU A 97 -0.28 -15.36 6.77
N VAL A 98 1.03 -15.25 7.01
CA VAL A 98 1.79 -14.04 6.71
C VAL A 98 2.93 -14.41 5.77
N ILE A 99 3.01 -13.71 4.65
CA ILE A 99 4.13 -13.77 3.70
C ILE A 99 4.86 -12.43 3.80
N LYS A 100 6.14 -12.45 4.15
CA LYS A 100 6.99 -11.26 4.28
C LYS A 100 8.17 -11.35 3.34
N HIS A 101 8.27 -10.36 2.45
CA HIS A 101 9.48 -10.06 1.72
C HIS A 101 10.23 -8.95 2.46
N THR A 102 11.47 -9.22 2.86
CA THR A 102 12.28 -8.30 3.67
C THR A 102 13.70 -8.16 3.11
N GLN A 103 14.52 -7.36 3.78
CA GLN A 103 15.84 -6.93 3.29
C GLN A 103 15.72 -6.23 1.94
N CYS A 104 14.65 -5.45 1.79
CA CYS A 104 14.37 -4.65 0.62
C CYS A 104 15.15 -3.33 0.69
N ASP A 105 15.33 -2.71 -0.48
CA ASP A 105 16.01 -1.42 -0.58
C ASP A 105 15.22 -0.34 0.17
N GLU A 106 15.95 0.60 0.79
CA GLU A 106 15.38 1.72 1.55
C GLU A 106 14.32 1.33 2.61
N ASN A 107 14.46 0.14 3.22
CA ASN A 107 13.50 -0.38 4.21
C ASN A 107 12.07 -0.40 3.64
N ALA A 108 11.90 -0.92 2.43
CA ALA A 108 10.62 -1.02 1.72
C ALA A 108 10.07 -2.45 1.73
N ASP A 109 9.92 -3.04 2.92
CA ASP A 109 9.40 -4.41 3.02
C ASP A 109 8.00 -4.54 2.43
N VAL A 110 7.70 -5.75 1.94
CA VAL A 110 6.40 -6.10 1.35
C VAL A 110 5.80 -7.24 2.13
N VAL A 111 4.65 -6.99 2.77
CA VAL A 111 3.99 -7.95 3.65
C VAL A 111 2.58 -8.24 3.15
N LEU A 112 2.24 -9.52 3.00
CA LEU A 112 0.88 -9.99 2.77
C LEU A 112 0.36 -10.72 4.01
N VAL A 113 -0.79 -10.31 4.51
CA VAL A 113 -1.59 -11.06 5.47
C VAL A 113 -2.74 -11.73 4.73
N LYS A 114 -2.61 -13.04 4.51
CA LYS A 114 -3.58 -13.89 3.82
C LYS A 114 -4.58 -14.44 4.84
N MET A 115 -5.87 -14.26 4.59
CA MET A 115 -6.95 -14.69 5.49
C MET A 115 -7.83 -15.74 4.80
N GLY A 116 -7.76 -16.99 5.28
CA GLY A 116 -8.39 -18.15 4.65
C GLY A 116 -9.92 -18.13 4.64
N LYS A 117 -10.56 -17.48 5.62
CA LYS A 117 -12.03 -17.51 5.82
C LYS A 117 -12.74 -16.18 5.58
N ILE A 118 -12.04 -15.20 5.03
CA ILE A 118 -12.58 -13.85 4.82
C ILE A 118 -12.84 -13.61 3.33
N GLY A 119 -13.96 -12.94 3.03
CA GLY A 119 -14.36 -12.52 1.70
C GLY A 119 -13.91 -11.09 1.36
N HIS A 120 -14.74 -10.36 0.61
CA HIS A 120 -14.50 -8.96 0.26
C HIS A 120 -14.97 -7.99 1.35
N GLU A 121 -14.29 -8.00 2.49
CA GLU A 121 -14.67 -7.21 3.65
C GLU A 121 -13.47 -6.72 4.45
N TRP A 122 -13.71 -5.75 5.32
CA TRP A 122 -12.70 -5.37 6.29
C TRP A 122 -12.61 -6.43 7.40
N PRO A 123 -11.41 -6.99 7.68
CA PRO A 123 -11.24 -7.99 8.71
C PRO A 123 -11.83 -7.57 10.07
N PRO A 124 -12.66 -8.41 10.71
CA PRO A 124 -13.20 -8.11 12.03
C PRO A 124 -12.09 -8.14 13.09
N VAL A 125 -12.26 -7.32 14.13
CA VAL A 125 -11.26 -7.13 15.20
C VAL A 125 -10.88 -8.46 15.90
N GLY A 126 -11.79 -9.43 15.94
CA GLY A 126 -11.59 -10.74 16.59
C GLY A 126 -10.59 -11.67 15.89
N THR A 127 -10.33 -11.48 14.59
CA THR A 127 -9.36 -12.30 13.85
C THR A 127 -7.94 -11.78 14.11
N ILE A 128 -7.71 -10.54 13.70
CA ILE A 128 -6.49 -9.76 13.86
C ILE A 128 -6.84 -8.27 13.90
N ASN A 129 -6.09 -7.48 14.65
CA ASN A 129 -6.25 -6.03 14.63
C ASN A 129 -5.49 -5.41 13.45
N VAL A 130 -6.10 -5.47 12.26
CA VAL A 130 -5.49 -4.95 11.01
C VAL A 130 -5.19 -3.46 11.08
N ARG A 131 -6.00 -2.68 11.80
CA ARG A 131 -5.77 -1.24 11.97
C ARG A 131 -4.44 -0.99 12.68
N VAL A 132 -4.24 -1.64 13.83
CA VAL A 132 -3.00 -1.53 14.60
C VAL A 132 -1.83 -2.13 13.84
N GLY A 133 -2.01 -3.28 13.19
CA GLY A 133 -0.95 -3.91 12.39
C GLY A 133 -0.44 -3.02 11.25
N ILE A 134 -1.34 -2.32 10.56
CA ILE A 134 -0.96 -1.38 9.49
C ILE A 134 -0.24 -0.15 10.05
N LEU A 135 -0.72 0.41 11.16
CA LEU A 135 -0.04 1.54 11.80
C LEU A 135 1.36 1.15 12.30
N GLN A 136 1.49 -0.05 12.87
CA GLN A 136 2.78 -0.59 13.29
C GLN A 136 3.71 -0.77 12.10
N PHE A 137 3.23 -1.37 11.01
CA PHE A 137 4.00 -1.49 9.77
C PHE A 137 4.49 -0.12 9.27
N PHE A 138 3.64 0.91 9.27
CA PHE A 138 4.09 2.25 8.91
C PHE A 138 5.09 2.86 9.90
N SER A 139 5.02 2.51 11.18
CA SER A 139 5.99 2.95 12.19
C SER A 139 7.36 2.29 12.00
N GLU A 140 7.39 1.03 11.55
CA GLU A 140 8.61 0.24 11.30
C GLU A 140 9.34 0.62 10.00
N HIS A 141 8.64 1.28 9.08
CA HIS A 141 9.19 1.71 7.79
C HIS A 141 9.26 3.23 7.64
N PRO A 142 9.80 4.00 8.62
CA PRO A 142 9.77 5.46 8.59
C PRO A 142 10.55 5.98 7.39
N ARG A 143 10.07 7.07 6.79
CA ARG A 143 10.85 7.76 5.76
C ARG A 143 11.93 8.57 6.47
N PRO A 144 13.22 8.45 6.09
CA PRO A 144 14.30 9.17 6.76
C PRO A 144 14.25 10.69 6.58
N GLU A 145 13.56 11.19 5.54
CA GLU A 145 13.36 12.64 5.41
C GLU A 145 12.24 13.13 6.34
N ILE A 146 12.58 14.20 7.06
CA ILE A 146 11.73 14.86 8.03
C ILE A 146 10.49 15.42 7.32
N CYS A 147 9.31 15.10 7.83
CA CYS A 147 8.07 15.78 7.45
C CYS A 147 8.25 17.28 7.68
N HIS A 148 8.23 18.05 6.59
CA HIS A 148 8.37 19.49 6.64
C HIS A 148 6.99 20.13 6.41
N THR A 149 6.48 20.83 7.41
CA THR A 149 5.29 21.66 7.25
C THR A 149 5.71 22.92 6.50
N VAL A 150 5.35 23.01 5.23
CA VAL A 150 5.66 24.18 4.40
C VAL A 150 4.93 25.43 4.94
N ALA A 151 5.68 26.52 5.13
CA ALA A 151 5.16 27.80 5.60
C ALA A 151 5.13 28.83 4.45
N ASP A 152 4.25 29.82 4.57
CA ASP A 152 4.21 30.94 3.64
C ASP A 152 5.54 31.72 3.69
N GLY A 153 6.08 32.08 2.52
CA GLY A 153 7.38 32.76 2.39
C GLY A 153 8.62 31.87 2.43
N GLU A 154 8.46 30.54 2.46
CA GLU A 154 9.61 29.64 2.53
C GLU A 154 10.41 29.55 1.21
N VAL A 155 11.72 29.77 1.30
CA VAL A 155 12.63 29.82 0.14
C VAL A 155 13.13 28.45 -0.32
N ARG A 156 13.14 27.43 0.55
CA ARG A 156 13.69 26.11 0.24
C ARG A 156 12.83 25.34 -0.77
N PHE A 157 11.51 25.49 -0.68
CA PHE A 157 10.52 24.82 -1.54
C PHE A 157 9.49 25.82 -2.10
N ARG A 158 9.96 26.82 -2.85
CA ARG A 158 9.18 28.01 -3.26
C ARG A 158 7.77 27.75 -3.81
N ARG A 159 7.53 26.63 -4.49
CA ARG A 159 6.21 26.28 -5.07
C ARG A 159 5.38 25.34 -4.20
N CYS A 160 5.96 24.71 -3.18
CA CYS A 160 5.28 23.70 -2.40
C CYS A 160 4.08 24.30 -1.63
N TYR A 161 4.23 25.49 -1.05
CA TYR A 161 3.12 26.18 -0.36
C TYR A 161 1.95 26.48 -1.30
N GLU A 162 2.23 26.99 -2.51
CA GLU A 162 1.20 27.27 -3.51
C GLU A 162 0.45 26.01 -3.93
N HIS A 163 1.17 24.92 -4.21
CA HIS A 163 0.57 23.66 -4.63
C HIS A 163 -0.27 23.00 -3.51
N VAL A 164 0.24 22.99 -2.28
CA VAL A 164 -0.49 22.45 -1.11
C VAL A 164 -1.71 23.32 -0.79
N SER A 165 -1.57 24.65 -0.85
CA SER A 165 -2.67 25.57 -0.64
C SER A 165 -3.75 25.39 -1.70
N TRP A 166 -3.37 25.32 -2.98
CA TRP A 166 -4.29 25.06 -4.09
C TRP A 166 -4.98 23.71 -3.95
N ALA A 167 -4.25 22.63 -3.65
CA ALA A 167 -4.85 21.31 -3.45
C ALA A 167 -5.89 21.35 -2.32
N ARG A 168 -5.57 22.04 -1.22
CA ARG A 168 -6.47 22.22 -0.07
C ARG A 168 -7.71 23.05 -0.39
N THR A 169 -7.58 24.15 -1.12
CA THR A 169 -8.66 25.15 -1.29
C THR A 169 -9.46 24.97 -2.57
N ALA A 170 -8.85 24.43 -3.63
CA ALA A 170 -9.45 24.28 -4.95
C ALA A 170 -9.45 22.82 -5.41
N GLY A 171 -8.30 22.13 -5.36
CA GLY A 171 -8.13 20.79 -5.94
C GLY A 171 -9.00 19.69 -5.31
N ILE A 172 -9.39 19.81 -4.05
CA ILE A 172 -10.35 18.89 -3.40
C ILE A 172 -11.76 19.05 -3.98
N PHE A 173 -12.13 20.25 -4.43
CA PHE A 173 -13.49 20.57 -4.89
C PHE A 173 -13.61 20.62 -6.41
N GLN A 174 -12.50 20.83 -7.11
CA GLN A 174 -12.41 20.87 -8.55
C GLN A 174 -11.47 19.75 -9.00
N GLN A 175 -12.05 18.66 -9.50
CA GLN A 175 -11.28 17.70 -10.29
C GLN A 175 -10.97 18.33 -11.65
N PRO A 176 -9.79 18.08 -12.24
CA PRO A 176 -9.58 18.38 -13.66
C PRO A 176 -10.52 17.57 -14.55
#